data_AF-F1L9S9-F1
#
_entry.id   AF-F1L9S9-F1
#
_cell.length_a   1.000
_cell.length_b   1.000
_cell.length_c   1.000
_cell.angle_alpha   90.00
_cell.angle_beta   90.00
_cell.angle_gamma   90.00
#
_symmetry.space_group_name_H-M   'P 1'
#
loop_
_entity.id
_entity.type
_entity.pdbx_description
1 polymer ?
#
loop_
_entity_poly.entity_id
_entity_poly.type
_entity_poly.pdbx_seq_one_letter_code
_entity_poly.pdbx_strand_id
1 'polypeptide(L)'
;MHAEVLEEKLNEVRNEADLPNAIIVTNVPSEVFSDDEQKSNFSSLFTQIEANAHFDFLRSFHRVRIIFSTPENATAAKLITQHLSFNGTLLKAFFAQRVRLRDESDDGLLKLPPLEKQFLISPPASPPVGWEQCHEMAPVVCSFDLMARLAAFTVEDTYEVFGGDDDKPKIVIHPASEADEEVMPSQSSMPRTPRPPTTPRPTHKNFV
;
A
#
# COMPACT_ATOMS: atom_id res chain seq x y z
N MET A 1 -11.18 -21.52 34.22
CA MET A 1 -10.02 -21.14 33.38
C MET A 1 -10.06 -21.75 31.98
N HIS A 2 -10.18 -23.06 31.76
CA HIS A 2 -10.26 -23.61 30.38
C HIS A 2 -11.61 -23.37 29.67
N ALA A 3 -12.73 -23.37 30.40
CA ALA A 3 -14.07 -23.17 29.82
C ALA A 3 -14.32 -21.72 29.39
N GLU A 4 -13.83 -20.76 30.17
CA GLU A 4 -14.01 -19.31 29.95
C GLU A 4 -13.30 -18.82 28.67
N VAL A 5 -12.10 -19.34 28.40
CA VAL A 5 -11.33 -19.08 27.16
C VAL A 5 -12.02 -19.68 25.92
N LEU A 6 -12.82 -20.74 26.07
CA LEU A 6 -13.57 -21.33 24.97
C LEU A 6 -14.81 -20.49 24.63
N GLU A 7 -15.49 -19.93 25.64
CA GLU A 7 -16.64 -19.04 25.43
C GLU A 7 -16.26 -17.73 24.75
N GLU A 8 -15.12 -17.12 25.10
CA GLU A 8 -14.60 -15.94 24.39
C GLU A 8 -14.29 -16.23 22.92
N LYS A 9 -13.68 -17.38 22.62
CA LYS A 9 -13.36 -17.79 21.25
C LYS A 9 -14.60 -18.11 20.39
N LEU A 10 -15.69 -18.54 21.02
CA LEU A 10 -16.95 -18.82 20.31
C LEU A 10 -17.71 -17.51 20.03
N ASN A 11 -17.63 -16.53 20.93
CA ASN A 11 -18.28 -15.23 20.78
C ASN A 11 -17.68 -14.34 19.68
N GLU A 12 -16.46 -14.61 19.22
CA GLU A 12 -15.80 -13.92 18.10
C GLU A 12 -16.24 -14.44 16.72
N VAL A 13 -16.86 -15.63 16.63
CA VAL A 13 -17.35 -16.19 15.36
C VAL A 13 -18.81 -15.82 15.20
N ARG A 14 -19.08 -14.61 14.71
CA ARG A 14 -20.44 -14.12 14.45
C ARG A 14 -20.90 -14.40 13.03
N ASN A 15 -19.96 -14.63 12.11
CA ASN A 15 -20.24 -14.86 10.69
C ASN A 15 -19.29 -15.92 10.08
N GLU A 16 -19.71 -16.58 9.00
CA GLU A 16 -18.87 -17.51 8.22
C GLU A 16 -17.56 -16.86 7.75
N ALA A 17 -17.58 -15.55 7.51
CA ALA A 17 -16.41 -14.75 7.15
C ALA A 17 -15.35 -14.63 8.27
N ASP A 18 -15.69 -15.00 9.51
CA ASP A 18 -14.78 -15.06 10.66
C ASP A 18 -14.00 -16.38 10.73
N LEU A 19 -14.42 -17.40 9.96
CA LEU A 19 -13.71 -18.67 9.94
C LEU A 19 -12.33 -18.51 9.30
N PRO A 20 -11.30 -19.18 9.86
CA PRO A 20 -9.95 -19.13 9.32
C PRO A 20 -9.89 -19.84 7.97
N ASN A 21 -9.48 -19.12 6.93
CA ASN A 21 -9.25 -19.68 5.61
C ASN A 21 -7.83 -20.23 5.40
N ALA A 22 -7.00 -20.23 6.45
CA ALA A 22 -5.62 -20.67 6.37
C ALA A 22 -5.28 -21.65 7.49
N ILE A 23 -4.37 -22.59 7.20
CA ILE A 23 -3.82 -23.54 8.16
C ILE A 23 -2.30 -23.39 8.24
N ILE A 24 -1.74 -23.76 9.38
CA ILE A 24 -0.30 -23.87 9.61
C ILE A 24 0.00 -25.34 9.84
N VAL A 25 0.73 -25.94 8.91
CA VAL A 25 1.28 -27.29 9.04
C VAL A 25 2.63 -27.18 9.74
N THR A 26 2.83 -28.00 10.76
CA THR A 26 4.03 -28.07 11.60
C THR A 26 4.64 -29.46 11.50
N ASN A 27 5.89 -29.56 11.97
CA ASN A 27 6.65 -30.80 11.93
C ASN A 27 6.94 -31.24 10.48
N VAL A 28 7.12 -30.26 9.59
CA VAL A 28 7.42 -30.50 8.17
C VAL A 28 8.92 -30.83 8.04
N PRO A 29 9.30 -31.94 7.38
CA PRO A 29 10.71 -32.33 7.23
C PRO A 29 11.55 -31.27 6.53
N SER A 30 12.81 -31.13 6.93
CA SER A 30 13.76 -30.17 6.33
C SER A 30 13.98 -30.41 4.83
N GLU A 31 13.76 -31.64 4.38
CA GLU A 31 13.83 -32.06 2.96
C GLU A 31 12.84 -31.29 2.09
N VAL A 32 11.60 -31.07 2.56
CA VAL A 32 10.56 -30.29 1.84
C VAL A 32 11.01 -28.86 1.58
N PHE A 33 11.91 -28.33 2.41
CA PHE A 33 12.44 -27.00 2.23
C PHE A 33 13.72 -26.98 1.40
N SER A 34 14.43 -28.09 1.27
CA SER A 34 15.77 -28.16 0.66
C SER A 34 15.73 -28.66 -0.78
N ASP A 35 14.81 -29.58 -1.07
CA ASP A 35 14.61 -30.19 -2.38
C ASP A 35 13.29 -29.74 -3.01
N ASP A 36 13.35 -29.30 -4.26
CA ASP A 36 12.20 -28.82 -5.02
C ASP A 36 11.25 -29.97 -5.40
N GLU A 37 11.74 -31.20 -5.55
CA GLU A 37 10.88 -32.37 -5.81
C GLU A 37 10.01 -32.68 -4.58
N GLN A 38 10.62 -32.73 -3.39
CA GLN A 38 9.90 -32.94 -2.13
C GLN A 38 8.93 -31.81 -1.84
N LYS A 39 9.31 -30.57 -2.18
CA LYS A 39 8.42 -29.40 -2.08
C LYS A 39 7.19 -29.55 -2.98
N SER A 40 7.39 -29.98 -4.22
CA SER A 40 6.30 -30.24 -5.18
C SER A 40 5.38 -31.34 -4.67
N ASN A 41 5.94 -32.47 -4.23
CA ASN A 41 5.18 -33.59 -3.65
C ASN A 41 4.35 -33.15 -2.44
N PHE A 42 4.94 -32.36 -1.53
CA PHE A 42 4.23 -31.80 -0.39
C PHE A 42 3.08 -30.88 -0.84
N SER A 43 3.33 -29.98 -1.79
CA SER A 43 2.29 -29.06 -2.29
C SER A 43 1.14 -29.80 -2.96
N SER A 44 1.43 -30.88 -3.71
CA SER A 44 0.43 -31.69 -4.42
C SER A 44 -0.65 -32.25 -3.50
N LEU A 45 -0.30 -32.62 -2.27
CA LEU A 45 -1.25 -33.11 -1.26
C LEU A 45 -2.36 -32.11 -0.98
N PHE A 46 -2.05 -30.81 -1.02
CA PHE A 46 -2.99 -29.73 -0.77
C PHE A 46 -3.61 -29.18 -2.05
N THR A 47 -2.89 -29.27 -3.18
CA THR A 47 -3.41 -28.93 -4.51
C THR A 47 -4.59 -29.83 -4.92
N GLN A 48 -4.66 -31.07 -4.40
CA GLN A 48 -5.82 -31.97 -4.60
C GLN A 48 -7.11 -31.42 -3.96
N ILE A 49 -6.99 -30.61 -2.92
CA ILE A 49 -8.13 -29.97 -2.25
C ILE A 49 -8.48 -28.68 -2.99
N GLU A 50 -7.47 -27.85 -3.26
CA GLU A 50 -7.64 -26.58 -3.97
C GLU A 50 -6.44 -26.29 -4.87
N ALA A 51 -6.69 -26.17 -6.17
CA ALA A 51 -5.64 -25.97 -7.17
C ALA A 51 -4.86 -24.64 -6.98
N ASN A 52 -5.53 -23.61 -6.47
CA ASN A 52 -4.99 -22.25 -6.34
C ASN A 52 -4.62 -21.87 -4.90
N ALA A 53 -4.36 -22.85 -4.01
CA ALA A 53 -3.92 -22.56 -2.65
C ALA A 53 -2.54 -21.87 -2.64
N HIS A 54 -2.36 -20.89 -1.75
CA HIS A 54 -1.08 -20.19 -1.57
C HIS A 54 -0.27 -20.82 -0.43
N PHE A 55 0.99 -21.13 -0.70
CA PHE A 55 1.91 -21.73 0.26
C PHE A 55 3.01 -20.76 0.70
N ASP A 56 3.15 -20.53 2.01
CA ASP A 56 4.29 -19.83 2.61
C ASP A 56 5.17 -20.82 3.38
N PHE A 57 6.36 -21.08 2.86
CA PHE A 57 7.32 -22.00 3.47
C PHE A 57 8.20 -21.28 4.48
N LEU A 58 8.01 -21.56 5.77
CA LEU A 58 8.78 -20.98 6.87
C LEU A 58 9.88 -21.95 7.31
N ARG A 59 10.95 -22.04 6.50
CA ARG A 59 12.06 -23.00 6.67
C ARG A 59 12.61 -23.04 8.10
N SER A 60 12.94 -21.90 8.69
CA SER A 60 13.54 -21.85 10.04
C SER A 60 12.63 -22.44 11.13
N PHE A 61 11.31 -22.37 10.93
CA PHE A 61 10.34 -22.86 11.90
C PHE A 61 9.89 -24.30 11.62
N HIS A 62 10.28 -24.89 10.48
CA HIS A 62 9.78 -26.17 9.99
C HIS A 62 8.24 -26.16 9.89
N ARG A 63 7.71 -25.04 9.39
CA ARG A 63 6.27 -24.79 9.25
C ARG A 63 5.94 -24.35 7.83
N VAL A 64 4.74 -24.68 7.39
CA VAL A 64 4.18 -24.20 6.12
C VAL A 64 2.81 -23.61 6.42
N ARG A 65 2.60 -22.34 6.04
CA ARG A 65 1.27 -21.73 6.07
C ARG A 65 0.63 -21.96 4.71
N ILE A 66 -0.61 -22.44 4.71
CA ILE A 66 -1.38 -22.72 3.49
C ILE A 66 -2.66 -21.90 3.59
N ILE A 67 -2.87 -21.04 2.60
CA ILE A 67 -4.01 -20.13 2.52
C ILE A 67 -4.93 -20.62 1.41
N PHE A 68 -6.17 -20.89 1.77
CA PHE A 68 -7.23 -21.36 0.89
C PHE A 68 -8.20 -20.22 0.57
N SER A 69 -8.95 -20.37 -0.53
CA SER A 69 -9.99 -19.41 -0.91
C SER A 69 -11.19 -19.50 0.02
N THR A 70 -11.58 -20.71 0.42
CA THR A 70 -12.75 -20.96 1.28
C THR A 70 -12.35 -21.57 2.64
N PRO A 71 -13.08 -21.24 3.72
CA PRO A 71 -12.84 -21.82 5.04
C PRO A 71 -13.17 -23.32 5.11
N GLU A 72 -14.06 -23.80 4.24
CA GLU A 72 -14.38 -25.23 4.09
C GLU A 72 -13.15 -26.03 3.65
N ASN A 73 -12.43 -25.55 2.64
CA ASN A 73 -11.20 -26.18 2.15
C ASN A 73 -10.12 -26.20 3.23
N ALA A 74 -9.98 -25.12 4.00
CA ALA A 74 -9.05 -25.05 5.13
C ALA A 74 -9.40 -26.09 6.22
N THR A 75 -10.69 -26.29 6.48
CA THR A 75 -11.17 -27.27 7.47
C THR A 75 -10.92 -28.70 6.99
N ALA A 76 -11.23 -29.00 5.73
CA ALA A 76 -10.95 -30.29 5.10
C ALA A 76 -9.44 -30.59 5.09
N ALA A 77 -8.62 -29.62 4.69
CA ALA A 77 -7.17 -29.74 4.70
C ALA A 77 -6.62 -30.02 6.10
N LYS A 78 -7.13 -29.34 7.13
CA LYS A 78 -6.72 -29.60 8.52
C LYS A 78 -7.06 -31.03 8.95
N LEU A 79 -8.26 -31.51 8.65
CA LEU A 79 -8.72 -32.85 9.02
C LEU A 79 -7.85 -33.94 8.35
N ILE A 80 -7.57 -33.78 7.06
CA ILE A 80 -6.72 -34.71 6.29
C ILE A 80 -5.29 -34.69 6.84
N THR A 81 -4.73 -33.50 7.08
CA THR A 81 -3.35 -33.36 7.54
C THR A 81 -3.10 -33.97 8.92
N GLN A 82 -4.11 -33.98 9.80
CA GLN A 82 -3.99 -34.54 11.14
C GLN A 82 -3.67 -36.05 11.15
N HIS A 83 -4.01 -36.76 10.08
CA HIS A 83 -3.77 -38.19 9.92
C HIS A 83 -2.68 -38.51 8.89
N LEU A 84 -2.06 -37.50 8.27
CA LEU A 84 -1.06 -37.68 7.24
C LEU A 84 0.35 -37.80 7.84
N SER A 85 1.13 -38.75 7.35
CA SER A 85 2.58 -38.81 7.57
C SER A 85 3.32 -38.49 6.27
N PHE A 86 4.37 -37.68 6.37
CA PHE A 86 5.23 -37.31 5.25
C PHE A 86 6.68 -37.67 5.59
N ASN A 87 7.32 -38.49 4.75
CA ASN A 87 8.66 -39.05 4.96
C ASN A 87 8.87 -39.66 6.36
N GLY A 88 7.87 -40.40 6.86
CA GLY A 88 7.90 -41.05 8.18
C GLY A 88 7.58 -40.14 9.37
N THR A 89 7.31 -38.85 9.13
CA THR A 89 7.00 -37.86 10.16
C THR A 89 5.51 -37.55 10.18
N LEU A 90 4.87 -37.63 11.34
CA LEU A 90 3.46 -37.23 11.49
C LEU A 90 3.35 -35.71 11.42
N LEU A 91 2.55 -35.21 10.49
CA LEU A 91 2.27 -33.78 10.37
C LEU A 91 1.24 -33.35 11.42
N LYS A 92 1.31 -32.10 11.84
CA LYS A 92 0.29 -31.48 12.70
C LYS A 92 -0.17 -30.17 12.10
N ALA A 93 -1.48 -29.97 11.99
CA ALA A 93 -2.06 -28.76 11.43
C ALA A 93 -2.86 -27.97 12.48
N PHE A 94 -2.71 -26.65 12.43
CA PHE A 94 -3.46 -25.68 13.24
C PHE A 94 -4.15 -24.67 12.33
N PHE A 95 -5.28 -24.10 12.77
CA PHE A 95 -5.84 -22.96 12.05
C PHE A 95 -4.95 -21.73 12.26
N ALA A 96 -4.66 -21.02 11.17
CA ALA A 96 -3.97 -19.75 11.24
C ALA A 96 -4.97 -18.69 11.72
N GLN A 97 -4.63 -17.97 12.79
CA GLN A 97 -5.43 -16.84 13.22
C GLN A 97 -5.35 -15.73 12.15
N ARG A 98 -6.52 -15.27 11.69
CA ARG A 98 -6.58 -14.13 10.78
C ARG A 98 -6.13 -12.90 11.56
N VAL A 99 -5.01 -12.30 11.15
CA VAL A 99 -4.57 -11.02 11.73
C VAL A 99 -5.52 -9.95 11.21
N ARG A 100 -6.58 -9.69 11.97
CA ARG A 100 -7.37 -8.48 11.81
C ARG A 100 -6.62 -7.38 12.53
N LEU A 101 -5.96 -6.53 11.76
CA LEU A 101 -5.71 -5.17 12.21
C LEU A 101 -7.12 -4.60 12.48
N ARG A 102 -7.38 -4.23 13.73
CA ARG A 102 -8.73 -4.08 14.32
C ARG A 102 -9.64 -3.19 13.46
N ASP A 103 -10.94 -3.43 13.59
CA ASP A 103 -11.97 -2.69 12.86
C ASP A 103 -11.99 -1.22 13.30
N GLU A 104 -12.32 -0.29 12.39
CA GLU A 104 -12.22 1.17 12.59
C GLU A 104 -13.16 1.74 13.68
N SER A 105 -13.98 0.89 14.30
CA SER A 105 -14.90 1.25 15.36
C SER A 105 -14.18 1.59 16.66
N ASP A 106 -13.93 2.89 16.83
CA ASP A 106 -13.62 3.60 18.08
C ASP A 106 -12.80 2.83 19.12
N ASP A 107 -11.61 2.40 18.73
CA ASP A 107 -10.64 1.69 19.55
C ASP A 107 -9.78 2.62 20.43
N GLY A 108 -10.12 3.91 20.50
CA GLY A 108 -9.34 4.93 21.21
C GLY A 108 -7.94 5.15 20.64
N LEU A 109 -7.64 4.62 19.45
CA LEU A 109 -6.37 4.82 18.74
C LEU A 109 -6.47 5.99 17.75
N LEU A 110 -5.31 6.56 17.42
CA LEU A 110 -5.22 7.61 16.41
C LEU A 110 -5.71 7.08 15.06
N LYS A 111 -6.70 7.77 14.47
CA LYS A 111 -7.22 7.44 13.14
C LYS A 111 -6.17 7.75 12.07
N LEU A 112 -6.25 7.02 10.96
CA LEU A 112 -5.45 7.32 9.77
C LEU A 112 -5.71 8.78 9.35
N PRO A 113 -4.66 9.57 9.05
CA PRO A 113 -4.84 10.93 8.57
C PRO A 113 -5.70 10.92 7.29
N PRO A 114 -6.57 11.93 7.10
CA PRO A 114 -7.26 12.12 5.83
C PRO A 114 -6.25 12.14 4.67
N LEU A 115 -6.62 11.54 3.53
CA LEU A 115 -5.73 11.43 2.35
C LEU A 115 -5.15 12.79 1.92
N GLU A 116 -5.93 13.86 2.05
CA GLU A 116 -5.53 15.25 1.77
C GLU A 116 -4.37 15.75 2.65
N LYS A 117 -4.21 15.17 3.84
CA LYS A 117 -3.13 15.46 4.81
C LYS A 117 -1.97 14.48 4.70
N GLN A 118 -2.12 13.41 3.92
CA GLN A 118 -1.11 12.37 3.72
C GLN A 118 0.04 12.81 2.80
N PHE A 119 -0.09 13.96 2.12
CA PHE A 119 0.97 14.56 1.30
C PHE A 119 1.88 15.52 2.07
N LEU A 120 1.57 15.82 3.34
CA LEU A 120 2.37 16.71 4.20
C LEU A 120 3.35 15.94 5.11
N ILE A 121 3.46 14.62 4.96
CA ILE A 121 4.39 13.77 5.73
C ILE A 121 5.76 13.67 5.03
N SER A 122 6.45 14.80 4.95
CA SER A 122 7.92 14.99 4.99
C SER A 122 8.24 16.46 4.68
N PRO A 123 9.39 17.02 5.12
CA PRO A 123 9.48 18.46 5.33
C PRO A 123 9.69 19.22 4.01
N PRO A 124 9.01 20.37 3.89
CA PRO A 124 9.74 21.63 4.05
C PRO A 124 9.19 22.44 5.24
N ALA A 125 9.89 23.53 5.57
CA ALA A 125 9.71 24.31 6.80
C ALA A 125 8.24 24.53 7.17
N SER A 126 7.95 24.38 8.46
CA SER A 126 6.63 24.64 9.05
C SER A 126 6.06 25.96 8.53
N PRO A 127 4.80 25.97 8.06
CA PRO A 127 4.20 27.17 7.50
C PRO A 127 4.11 28.28 8.57
N PRO A 128 4.02 29.57 8.16
CA PRO A 128 3.99 30.70 9.07
C PRO A 128 2.84 30.61 10.10
N VAL A 129 3.03 31.28 11.24
CA VAL A 129 1.97 31.40 12.27
C VAL A 129 0.72 32.03 11.63
N GLY A 130 -0.39 31.30 11.66
CA GLY A 130 -1.66 31.72 11.06
C GLY A 130 -1.97 31.15 9.67
N TRP A 131 -1.10 30.30 9.11
CA TRP A 131 -1.41 29.59 7.87
C TRP A 131 -2.39 28.45 8.12
N GLU A 132 -3.51 28.46 7.41
CA GLU A 132 -4.48 27.37 7.35
C GLU A 132 -4.47 26.77 5.94
N GLN A 133 -4.60 25.45 5.83
CA GLN A 133 -4.69 24.79 4.54
C GLN A 133 -6.04 25.17 3.91
N CYS A 134 -6.01 26.05 2.91
CA CYS A 134 -7.19 26.34 2.11
C CYS A 134 -7.61 25.08 1.32
N HIS A 135 -8.91 24.80 1.27
CA HIS A 135 -9.44 23.77 0.38
C HIS A 135 -9.24 24.24 -1.06
N GLU A 136 -8.27 23.66 -1.76
CA GLU A 136 -8.11 23.86 -3.20
C GLU A 136 -9.39 23.34 -3.87
N MET A 137 -10.11 24.24 -4.56
CA MET A 137 -11.27 23.82 -5.33
C MET A 137 -10.82 22.82 -6.39
N ALA A 138 -11.64 21.80 -6.66
CA ALA A 138 -11.41 20.93 -7.81
C ALA A 138 -11.14 21.79 -9.06
N PRO A 139 -10.19 21.40 -9.94
CA PRO A 139 -9.90 22.15 -11.15
C PRO A 139 -11.22 22.45 -11.88
N VAL A 140 -11.48 23.71 -12.20
CA VAL A 140 -12.68 24.08 -12.96
C VAL A 140 -12.48 23.54 -14.38
N VAL A 141 -12.91 22.31 -14.61
CA VAL A 141 -12.73 21.58 -15.88
C VAL A 141 -13.43 22.28 -17.05
N CYS A 142 -14.38 23.19 -16.78
CA CYS A 142 -15.24 23.82 -17.79
C CYS A 142 -15.38 25.34 -17.61
N SER A 143 -14.29 26.11 -17.70
CA SER A 143 -14.45 27.56 -17.94
C SER A 143 -14.96 27.79 -19.36
N PHE A 144 -16.26 28.05 -19.51
CA PHE A 144 -16.92 28.21 -20.82
C PHE A 144 -16.26 29.29 -21.69
N ASP A 145 -15.89 30.41 -21.10
CA ASP A 145 -15.21 31.52 -21.79
C ASP A 145 -13.82 31.09 -22.29
N LEU A 146 -13.05 30.38 -21.46
CA LEU A 146 -11.73 29.89 -21.84
C LEU A 146 -11.82 28.84 -22.95
N MET A 147 -12.79 27.92 -22.87
CA MET A 147 -13.03 26.94 -23.92
C MET A 147 -13.48 27.59 -25.24
N ALA A 148 -14.38 28.58 -25.19
CA ALA A 148 -14.85 29.28 -26.37
C ALA A 148 -13.73 30.07 -27.05
N ARG A 149 -12.88 30.74 -26.26
CA ARG A 149 -11.70 31.45 -26.77
C ARG A 149 -10.66 30.53 -27.37
N LEU A 150 -10.38 29.38 -26.73
CA LEU A 150 -9.52 28.35 -27.30
C LEU A 150 -10.09 27.74 -28.59
N ALA A 151 -11.42 27.56 -28.67
CA ALA A 151 -12.06 27.05 -29.88
C ALA A 151 -12.10 28.06 -31.04
N ALA A 152 -12.13 29.36 -30.73
CA ALA A 152 -12.04 30.44 -31.71
C ALA A 152 -10.61 30.74 -32.18
N PHE A 153 -9.60 30.09 -31.59
CA PHE A 153 -8.21 30.29 -31.92
C PHE A 153 -7.89 29.84 -33.36
N THR A 154 -7.27 30.73 -34.13
CA THR A 154 -6.74 30.48 -35.48
C THR A 154 -5.22 30.46 -35.45
N VAL A 155 -4.59 29.55 -36.19
CA VAL A 155 -3.16 29.19 -36.10
C VAL A 155 -2.19 30.34 -36.44
N GLU A 156 -2.68 31.44 -37.02
CA GLU A 156 -1.82 32.47 -37.60
C GLU A 156 -1.54 33.66 -36.66
N ASP A 157 -2.32 33.85 -35.58
CA ASP A 157 -2.24 35.06 -34.74
C ASP A 157 -1.82 34.79 -33.30
N THR A 158 -1.05 35.73 -32.72
CA THR A 158 -0.85 35.81 -31.27
C THR A 158 -2.20 36.11 -30.61
N TYR A 159 -2.69 35.21 -29.76
CA TYR A 159 -4.05 35.25 -29.26
C TYR A 159 -4.11 35.36 -27.74
N GLU A 160 -4.84 36.34 -27.25
CA GLU A 160 -5.07 36.57 -25.83
C GLU A 160 -6.23 35.70 -25.34
N VAL A 161 -5.89 34.63 -24.62
CA VAL A 161 -6.88 33.70 -24.06
C VAL A 161 -7.51 34.27 -22.80
N PHE A 162 -6.74 34.97 -21.97
CA PHE A 162 -7.24 35.53 -20.71
C PHE A 162 -6.60 36.88 -20.43
N GLY A 163 -7.41 37.90 -20.14
CA GLY A 163 -6.96 39.29 -20.00
C GLY A 163 -6.26 39.64 -18.69
N GLY A 164 -6.22 38.70 -17.75
CA GLY A 164 -5.75 38.94 -16.38
C GLY A 164 -6.83 39.55 -15.50
N ASP A 165 -6.63 39.40 -14.19
CA ASP A 165 -7.41 40.02 -13.11
C ASP A 165 -6.45 40.37 -11.96
N ASP A 166 -6.92 41.03 -10.92
CA ASP A 166 -6.09 41.50 -9.78
C ASP A 166 -5.29 40.35 -9.12
N ASP A 167 -5.84 39.12 -9.18
CA ASP A 167 -5.26 37.90 -8.60
C ASP A 167 -4.67 36.94 -9.66
N LYS A 168 -4.91 37.16 -10.96
CA LYS A 168 -4.57 36.20 -12.03
C LYS A 168 -3.83 36.86 -13.18
N PRO A 169 -2.68 36.33 -13.63
CA PRO A 169 -1.94 36.92 -14.72
C PRO A 169 -2.66 36.77 -16.07
N LYS A 170 -2.36 37.68 -17.00
CA LYS A 170 -2.78 37.61 -18.39
C LYS A 170 -2.15 36.39 -19.08
N ILE A 171 -2.93 35.67 -19.90
CA ILE A 171 -2.49 34.48 -20.65
C ILE A 171 -2.59 34.77 -22.16
N VAL A 172 -1.47 34.67 -22.86
CA VAL A 172 -1.34 34.86 -24.31
C VAL A 172 -0.70 33.61 -24.92
N ILE A 173 -1.26 33.12 -26.02
CA ILE A 173 -0.72 32.00 -26.80
C ILE A 173 -0.07 32.57 -28.06
N HIS A 174 1.17 32.13 -28.32
CA HIS A 174 1.86 32.39 -29.57
C HIS A 174 1.94 31.09 -30.36
N PRO A 175 1.56 31.08 -31.65
CA PRO A 175 1.80 29.93 -32.50
C PRO A 175 3.32 29.69 -32.60
N ALA A 176 3.73 28.44 -32.37
CA ALA A 176 5.13 28.06 -32.51
C ALA A 176 5.50 28.05 -33.99
N SER A 177 6.22 29.09 -34.44
CA SER A 177 6.83 29.11 -35.77
C SER A 177 8.12 28.30 -35.75
N GLU A 178 8.28 27.35 -36.67
CA GLU A 178 9.55 26.62 -36.87
C GLU A 178 10.67 27.53 -37.41
N ALA A 179 10.37 28.80 -37.74
CA ALA A 179 11.32 29.74 -38.34
C ALA A 179 12.17 30.54 -37.34
N ASP A 180 11.89 30.47 -36.03
CA ASP A 180 12.60 31.22 -34.98
C ASP A 180 13.36 30.28 -34.02
N GLU A 181 14.13 29.33 -34.54
CA GLU A 181 15.13 28.57 -33.75
C GLU A 181 16.34 29.44 -33.33
N GLU A 182 16.41 30.70 -33.75
CA GLU A 182 17.47 31.62 -33.34
C GLU A 182 16.96 32.60 -32.27
N VAL A 183 17.53 32.51 -31.08
CA VAL A 183 17.29 33.32 -29.87
C VAL A 183 16.42 32.63 -28.80
N MET A 184 16.90 31.46 -28.34
CA MET A 184 16.69 31.10 -26.94
C MET A 184 17.36 32.18 -26.07
N PRO A 185 16.65 32.87 -25.14
CA PRO A 185 17.33 33.70 -24.16
C PRO A 185 18.27 32.79 -23.37
N SER A 186 19.56 33.13 -23.34
CA SER A 186 20.57 32.37 -22.59
C SER A 186 20.03 32.08 -21.19
N GLN A 187 19.85 30.80 -20.85
CA GLN A 187 19.48 30.42 -19.50
C GLN A 187 20.44 31.13 -18.55
N SER A 188 19.94 32.13 -17.81
CA SER A 188 20.75 32.81 -16.82
C SER A 188 21.21 31.74 -15.84
N SER A 189 22.50 31.41 -15.88
CA SER A 189 23.15 30.49 -14.95
C SER A 189 22.88 31.00 -13.54
N MET A 190 21.84 30.48 -12.89
CA MET A 190 21.56 30.78 -11.50
C MET A 190 22.77 30.33 -10.68
N PRO A 191 23.34 31.19 -9.82
CA PRO A 191 24.46 30.79 -8.98
C PRO A 191 24.01 29.66 -8.05
N ARG A 192 24.70 28.51 -8.17
CA ARG A 192 24.44 27.32 -7.37
C ARG A 192 24.69 27.65 -5.88
N THR A 193 23.68 27.50 -5.03
CA THR A 193 23.85 27.73 -3.60
C THR A 193 24.73 26.63 -2.98
N PRO A 194 25.70 26.98 -2.11
CA PRO A 194 26.53 25.98 -1.43
C PRO A 194 25.65 25.05 -0.57
N ARG A 195 25.99 23.75 -0.57
CA ARG A 195 25.37 22.78 0.32
C ARG A 195 25.63 23.19 1.79
N PRO A 196 24.62 23.19 2.67
CA PRO A 196 24.85 23.46 4.09
C PRO A 196 25.79 22.42 4.71
N PRO A 197 26.64 22.81 5.67
CA PRO A 197 27.59 21.91 6.31
C PRO A 197 26.83 20.78 7.03
N THR A 198 27.34 19.56 6.89
CA THR A 198 26.80 18.38 7.58
C THR A 198 27.00 18.54 9.09
N THR A 199 25.97 18.98 9.80
CA THR A 199 25.99 18.98 11.27
C THR A 199 25.90 17.53 11.76
N PRO A 200 26.85 17.05 12.59
CA PRO A 200 26.76 15.73 13.18
C PRO A 200 25.48 15.60 14.01
N ARG A 201 24.79 14.46 13.85
CA ARG A 201 23.62 14.10 14.65
C ARG A 201 24.00 14.14 16.14
N PRO A 202 23.29 14.90 17.00
CA PRO A 202 23.61 14.92 18.42
C PRO A 202 23.43 13.52 19.01
N THR A 203 24.48 13.04 19.68
CA THR A 203 24.46 11.76 20.38
C THR A 203 23.47 11.83 21.55
N HIS A 204 22.67 10.78 21.68
CA HIS A 204 21.66 10.63 22.71
C HIS A 204 22.31 10.85 24.09
N LYS A 205 21.85 11.86 24.83
CA LYS A 205 22.23 12.01 26.23
C LYS A 205 21.58 10.86 26.99
N ASN A 206 22.39 9.97 27.55
CA ASN A 206 21.91 9.01 28.53
C ASN A 206 21.47 9.80 29.76
N PHE A 207 20.16 9.77 30.03
CA PHE A 207 19.64 10.18 31.33
C PHE A 207 19.98 9.07 32.32
N VAL A 208 20.70 9.45 33.37
CA VAL A 208 20.90 8.66 34.60
C VAL A 208 19.64 8.74 35.43
#